data_AF-A0A3Q8I1M8-F1
#
_entry.id   AF-A0A3Q8I1M8-F1
#
_cell.length_a   1.000
_cell.length_b   1.000
_cell.length_c   1.000
_cell.angle_alpha   90.00
_cell.angle_beta   90.00
_cell.angle_gamma   90.00
#
_symmetry.space_group_name_H-M   'P 1'
#
loop_
_entity.id
_entity.type
_entity.pdbx_description
1 polymer ?
#
loop_
_entity_poly.entity_id
_entity_poly.type
_entity_poly.pdbx_seq_one_letter_code
_entity_poly.pdbx_strand_id
1 'polypeptide(L)'
;MNTWDTTATLRQSLLACALLASLASALGCNSAFADEKRPYPKGGGSASPAAGPSAAPPERAPDLVDGHKPWAPTLDVVLPEAASAAPTKDEWASAPRAWDVRVTDPGCKAWRVREWYRFSCGIGEIEMISGSHESVSFTCVKTQQEAELCNEAAIIFPVRRGDRRAVEFLAWSKWGPEPDSILTEQFLEGDPYPMISLQGLRWNF
;
A
#
# COMPACT_ATOMS: atom_id res chain seq x y z
N MET A 1 -39.02 42.29 28.40
CA MET A 1 -40.41 41.90 28.09
C MET A 1 -40.38 40.94 26.91
N ASN A 2 -41.05 39.81 27.08
CA ASN A 2 -41.48 38.81 26.09
C ASN A 2 -40.56 37.58 25.89
N THR A 3 -40.77 36.64 26.81
CA THR A 3 -40.57 35.18 26.77
C THR A 3 -41.64 34.48 25.93
N TRP A 4 -41.28 33.55 25.04
CA TRP A 4 -42.10 32.44 24.50
C TRP A 4 -41.11 31.32 24.08
N ASP A 5 -40.83 30.29 24.88
CA ASP A 5 -41.58 29.03 25.05
C ASP A 5 -42.23 28.46 23.79
N THR A 6 -41.69 27.34 23.28
CA THR A 6 -42.46 26.16 22.86
C THR A 6 -41.55 24.95 22.61
N THR A 7 -41.19 24.27 23.70
CA THR A 7 -40.98 22.81 23.72
C THR A 7 -42.35 22.12 23.58
N ALA A 8 -42.65 21.47 22.46
CA ALA A 8 -43.60 20.34 22.39
C ALA A 8 -43.88 19.90 20.93
N THR A 9 -43.12 18.94 20.43
CA THR A 9 -43.61 17.89 19.52
C THR A 9 -42.73 16.68 19.72
N LEU A 10 -43.03 15.87 20.73
CA LEU A 10 -43.61 14.52 20.56
C LEU A 10 -42.90 13.75 19.42
N ARG A 11 -41.90 12.91 19.71
CA ARG A 11 -42.11 11.49 20.08
C ARG A 11 -43.27 10.85 19.29
N GLN A 12 -43.09 10.64 17.98
CA GLN A 12 -43.94 9.77 17.17
C GLN A 12 -43.28 9.50 15.81
N SER A 13 -42.22 8.70 15.77
CA SER A 13 -41.72 8.01 14.55
C SER A 13 -40.70 6.90 14.88
N LEU A 14 -40.86 6.27 16.05
CA LEU A 14 -40.32 4.93 16.33
C LEU A 14 -41.52 3.99 16.22
N LEU A 15 -41.40 2.90 15.45
CA LEU A 15 -42.44 1.90 15.09
C LEU A 15 -43.16 2.12 13.75
N ALA A 16 -42.45 1.98 12.63
CA ALA A 16 -43.05 1.50 11.36
C ALA A 16 -41.98 1.08 10.34
N CYS A 17 -41.15 0.08 10.65
CA CYS A 17 -40.46 -0.75 9.64
C CYS A 17 -39.96 -2.09 10.22
N ALA A 18 -40.63 -2.61 11.25
CA ALA A 18 -40.44 -3.97 11.74
C ALA A 18 -41.60 -4.83 11.23
N LEU A 19 -41.72 -5.01 9.91
CA LEU A 19 -42.68 -5.93 9.26
C LEU A 19 -42.38 -6.07 7.76
N LEU A 20 -41.14 -6.45 7.39
CA LEU A 20 -40.78 -7.02 6.08
C LEU A 20 -39.63 -8.04 6.25
N ALA A 21 -39.76 -8.89 7.27
CA ALA A 21 -38.93 -10.07 7.45
C ALA A 21 -39.78 -11.30 7.10
N SER A 22 -39.85 -11.66 5.82
CA SER A 22 -40.17 -13.00 5.30
C SER A 22 -40.52 -12.91 3.82
N LEU A 23 -39.53 -13.10 2.92
CA LEU A 23 -39.65 -13.62 1.54
C LEU A 23 -38.43 -13.20 0.69
N ALA A 24 -37.26 -13.79 0.96
CA ALA A 24 -36.16 -13.87 0.00
C ALA A 24 -35.15 -14.95 0.42
N SER A 25 -35.65 -16.15 0.68
CA SER A 25 -34.83 -17.36 0.86
C SER A 25 -34.94 -18.22 -0.39
N ALA A 26 -34.30 -17.80 -1.49
CA ALA A 26 -33.96 -18.63 -2.63
C ALA A 26 -33.28 -17.79 -3.72
N LEU A 27 -31.97 -17.57 -3.59
CA LEU A 27 -31.03 -17.36 -4.70
C LEU A 27 -29.63 -17.40 -4.09
N GLY A 28 -29.10 -18.62 -3.98
CA GLY A 28 -27.71 -18.85 -3.62
C GLY A 28 -26.80 -18.34 -4.72
N CYS A 29 -26.05 -17.28 -4.43
CA CYS A 29 -24.74 -17.07 -5.03
C CYS A 29 -23.72 -17.71 -4.10
N ASN A 30 -23.43 -18.97 -4.40
CA ASN A 30 -22.35 -19.73 -3.79
C ASN A 30 -21.07 -18.90 -3.81
N SER A 31 -20.49 -18.71 -2.64
CA SER A 31 -19.08 -18.41 -2.44
C SER A 31 -18.26 -19.45 -3.19
N ALA A 32 -17.76 -19.06 -4.36
CA ALA A 32 -16.90 -19.89 -5.17
C ALA A 32 -15.49 -19.91 -4.54
N PHE A 33 -15.26 -20.96 -3.75
CA PHE A 33 -13.98 -21.63 -3.48
C PHE A 33 -12.94 -20.91 -2.60
N ALA A 34 -13.09 -21.09 -1.28
CA ALA A 34 -11.97 -21.65 -0.53
C ALA A 34 -11.75 -23.08 -1.02
N ASP A 35 -10.71 -23.31 -1.82
CA ASP A 35 -10.32 -24.66 -2.24
C ASP A 35 -9.31 -25.21 -1.23
N GLU A 36 -9.85 -26.00 -0.32
CA GLU A 36 -9.10 -26.82 0.62
C GLU A 36 -8.37 -27.92 -0.15
N LYS A 37 -7.03 -27.86 -0.16
CA LYS A 37 -6.11 -28.89 -0.66
C LYS A 37 -6.28 -29.26 -2.13
N ARG A 38 -5.85 -28.39 -3.05
CA ARG A 38 -5.32 -28.87 -4.33
C ARG A 38 -3.93 -29.47 -4.11
N PRO A 39 -3.71 -30.77 -4.37
CA PRO A 39 -2.36 -31.28 -4.51
C PRO A 39 -1.72 -30.53 -5.68
N TYR A 40 -0.54 -29.95 -5.47
CA TYR A 40 0.29 -29.46 -6.56
C TYR A 40 0.37 -30.54 -7.65
N PRO A 41 0.21 -30.20 -8.93
CA PRO A 41 0.41 -31.18 -9.99
C PRO A 41 1.83 -31.72 -9.87
N LYS A 42 1.96 -33.02 -9.59
CA LYS A 42 3.23 -33.73 -9.80
C LYS A 42 3.62 -33.48 -11.24
N GLY A 43 4.86 -33.01 -11.45
CA GLY A 43 5.43 -32.80 -12.78
C GLY A 43 5.19 -34.01 -13.67
N GLY A 44 4.20 -33.88 -14.55
CA GLY A 44 3.87 -34.88 -15.54
C GLY A 44 4.88 -34.76 -16.67
N GLY A 45 5.69 -35.80 -16.83
CA GLY A 45 6.62 -35.93 -17.92
C GLY A 45 5.95 -35.70 -19.27
N SER A 46 6.57 -34.84 -20.06
CA SER A 46 6.34 -34.70 -21.49
C SER A 46 6.39 -36.05 -22.19
N ALA A 47 5.38 -36.36 -22.99
CA ALA A 47 5.52 -37.34 -24.05
C ALA A 47 4.87 -36.78 -25.33
N SER A 48 5.69 -36.21 -26.19
CA SER A 48 5.43 -36.06 -27.62
C SER A 48 6.64 -36.65 -28.39
N PRO A 49 6.45 -37.13 -29.61
CA PRO A 49 7.11 -38.33 -30.11
C PRO A 49 8.58 -38.13 -30.50
N ALA A 50 9.32 -39.24 -30.42
CA ALA A 50 10.73 -39.36 -30.71
C ALA A 50 11.10 -38.86 -32.12
N ALA A 51 11.95 -37.84 -32.17
CA ALA A 51 12.87 -37.59 -33.27
C ALA A 51 14.30 -37.87 -32.77
N GLY A 52 15.12 -38.50 -33.62
CA GLY A 52 16.40 -39.13 -33.28
C GLY A 52 17.49 -38.21 -32.69
N PRO A 53 18.67 -38.79 -32.36
CA PRO A 53 19.61 -38.19 -31.43
C PRO A 53 20.39 -37.05 -32.10
N SER A 54 19.87 -35.84 -31.97
CA SER A 54 20.72 -34.64 -32.04
C SER A 54 21.22 -34.40 -30.64
N ALA A 55 22.53 -34.58 -30.42
CA ALA A 55 23.16 -34.20 -29.16
C ALA A 55 22.80 -32.74 -28.86
N ALA A 56 21.99 -32.53 -27.82
CA ALA A 56 21.69 -31.19 -27.34
C ALA A 56 23.03 -30.54 -26.96
N PRO A 57 23.29 -29.28 -27.38
CA PRO A 57 24.38 -28.51 -26.79
C PRO A 57 24.22 -28.56 -25.27
N PRO A 58 25.31 -28.68 -24.48
CA PRO A 58 25.17 -28.70 -23.03
C PRO A 58 24.36 -27.48 -22.61
N GLU A 59 23.19 -27.75 -22.03
CA GLU A 59 22.33 -26.72 -21.47
C GLU A 59 23.17 -26.07 -20.38
N ARG A 60 23.71 -24.89 -20.69
CA ARG A 60 24.34 -24.04 -19.69
C ARG A 60 23.23 -23.80 -18.68
N ALA A 61 23.40 -24.33 -17.47
CA ALA A 61 22.55 -23.96 -16.34
C ALA A 61 22.38 -22.44 -16.41
N PRO A 62 21.16 -21.89 -16.31
CA PRO A 62 21.01 -20.45 -16.30
C PRO A 62 22.03 -19.94 -15.30
N ASP A 63 22.88 -19.01 -15.72
CA ASP A 63 23.71 -18.26 -14.78
C ASP A 63 22.69 -17.65 -13.82
N LEU A 64 22.42 -18.33 -12.71
CA LEU A 64 21.93 -17.71 -11.51
C LEU A 64 23.01 -16.67 -11.29
N VAL A 65 22.66 -15.44 -11.61
CA VAL A 65 23.46 -14.28 -11.30
C VAL A 65 23.59 -14.35 -9.79
N ASP A 66 24.66 -14.99 -9.32
CA ASP A 66 25.13 -14.97 -7.95
C ASP A 66 25.64 -13.54 -7.75
N GLY A 67 24.65 -12.68 -7.65
CA GLY A 67 24.73 -11.24 -7.71
C GLY A 67 23.67 -10.69 -6.80
N HIS A 68 23.57 -11.28 -5.60
CA HIS A 68 23.37 -10.52 -4.38
C HIS A 68 24.51 -9.50 -4.18
N LYS A 69 24.80 -8.69 -5.21
CA LYS A 69 25.09 -7.30 -4.99
C LYS A 69 23.71 -6.66 -4.87
N PRO A 70 23.35 -6.18 -3.68
CA PRO A 70 22.18 -5.32 -3.50
C PRO A 70 22.17 -4.30 -4.63
N TRP A 71 21.15 -4.39 -5.48
CA TRP A 71 21.02 -3.54 -6.68
C TRP A 71 20.51 -2.14 -6.33
N ALA A 72 20.15 -1.94 -5.07
CA ALA A 72 20.18 -0.66 -4.37
C ALA A 72 21.41 -0.68 -3.44
N PRO A 73 22.06 0.46 -3.13
CA PRO A 73 23.09 0.47 -2.11
C PRO A 73 22.55 -0.27 -0.88
N THR A 74 23.22 -1.33 -0.43
CA THR A 74 23.04 -1.81 0.94
C THR A 74 23.53 -0.68 1.82
N LEU A 75 22.61 0.22 2.09
CA LEU A 75 22.75 1.25 3.07
C LEU A 75 22.77 0.50 4.40
N ASP A 76 23.86 0.64 5.15
CA ASP A 76 24.05 0.09 6.50
C ASP A 76 23.03 0.75 7.46
N VAL A 77 21.76 0.41 7.27
CA VAL A 77 20.63 1.04 7.91
C VAL A 77 20.26 0.16 9.09
N VAL A 78 20.86 0.45 10.23
CA VAL A 78 20.47 -0.22 11.47
C VAL A 78 19.02 0.18 11.80
N LEU A 79 18.09 -0.75 11.60
CA LEU A 79 16.73 -0.62 12.14
C LEU A 79 16.80 -0.88 13.64
N PRO A 80 16.21 -0.02 14.48
CA PRO A 80 16.18 -0.24 15.92
C PRO A 80 15.41 -1.53 16.25
N GLU A 81 15.95 -2.36 17.14
CA GLU A 81 15.30 -3.61 17.57
C GLU A 81 14.02 -3.35 18.38
N ALA A 82 13.95 -2.20 19.06
CA ALA A 82 12.79 -1.77 19.82
C ALA A 82 11.96 -0.73 19.05
N ALA A 83 10.64 -0.91 19.11
CA ALA A 83 9.69 0.07 18.59
C ALA A 83 9.93 1.44 19.23
N SER A 84 10.07 2.44 18.39
CA SER A 84 10.39 3.81 18.76
C SER A 84 9.16 4.71 18.61
N ALA A 85 9.05 5.73 19.45
CA ALA A 85 7.92 6.65 19.40
C ALA A 85 7.84 7.41 18.06
N ALA A 86 6.62 7.72 17.61
CA ALA A 86 6.38 8.49 16.39
C ALA A 86 7.14 9.83 16.43
N PRO A 87 7.81 10.25 15.34
CA PRO A 87 8.54 11.51 15.32
C PRO A 87 7.60 12.70 15.46
N THR A 88 8.07 13.70 16.17
CA THR A 88 7.43 15.00 16.36
C THR A 88 7.48 15.84 15.08
N LYS A 89 6.70 16.92 15.05
CA LYS A 89 6.71 17.89 13.95
C LYS A 89 8.09 18.51 13.74
N ASP A 90 8.81 18.79 14.82
CA ASP A 90 10.14 19.41 14.77
C ASP A 90 11.22 18.44 14.29
N GLU A 91 11.12 17.15 14.65
CA GLU A 91 11.94 16.09 14.06
C GLU A 91 11.71 16.01 12.55
N TRP A 92 10.46 16.09 12.08
CA TRP A 92 10.17 16.08 10.64
C TRP A 92 10.63 17.33 9.91
N ALA A 93 10.63 18.49 10.56
CA ALA A 93 11.09 19.74 9.96
C ALA A 93 12.59 19.71 9.63
N SER A 94 13.37 18.92 10.38
CA SER A 94 14.82 18.75 10.21
C SER A 94 15.22 17.39 9.63
N ALA A 95 14.25 16.56 9.25
CA ALA A 95 14.50 15.19 8.81
C ALA A 95 15.30 15.15 7.49
N PRO A 96 16.33 14.29 7.40
CA PRO A 96 17.06 14.09 6.16
C PRO A 96 16.20 13.34 5.11
N ARG A 97 16.64 13.43 3.86
CA ARG A 97 16.08 12.64 2.75
C ARG A 97 16.39 11.16 2.96
N ALA A 98 15.41 10.31 2.70
CA ALA A 98 15.59 8.87 2.73
C ALA A 98 16.31 8.42 1.45
N TRP A 99 17.60 8.14 1.53
CA TRP A 99 18.42 7.67 0.39
C TRP A 99 18.31 6.17 0.15
N ASP A 100 17.74 5.45 1.10
CA ASP A 100 17.47 4.01 1.11
C ASP A 100 16.15 3.64 0.41
N VAL A 101 15.41 4.63 -0.07
CA VAL A 101 14.16 4.45 -0.83
C VAL A 101 14.43 4.71 -2.31
N ARG A 102 13.94 3.80 -3.16
CA ARG A 102 13.92 4.06 -4.60
C ARG A 102 12.71 4.90 -4.98
N VAL A 103 12.91 6.19 -5.21
CA VAL A 103 11.87 7.09 -5.72
C VAL A 103 12.11 7.34 -7.21
N THR A 104 11.15 6.95 -8.07
CA THR A 104 11.26 7.17 -9.53
C THR A 104 10.44 8.37 -10.01
N ASP A 105 9.49 8.83 -9.20
CA ASP A 105 8.68 10.02 -9.51
C ASP A 105 9.39 11.28 -9.01
N PRO A 106 9.69 12.27 -9.87
CA PRO A 106 10.38 13.50 -9.46
C PRO A 106 9.54 14.41 -8.55
N GLY A 107 8.21 14.30 -8.58
CA GLY A 107 7.30 15.02 -7.69
C GLY A 107 7.27 14.44 -6.28
N CYS A 108 7.70 13.19 -6.12
CA CYS A 108 7.62 12.48 -4.86
C CYS A 108 8.87 12.61 -3.99
N LYS A 109 8.62 12.51 -2.69
CA LYS A 109 9.57 12.85 -1.66
C LYS A 109 9.49 11.88 -0.49
N ALA A 110 10.65 11.39 -0.07
CA ALA A 110 10.81 10.51 1.08
C ALA A 110 11.77 11.10 2.12
N TRP A 111 11.38 11.03 3.39
CA TRP A 111 12.20 11.41 4.54
C TRP A 111 12.22 10.29 5.56
N ARG A 112 13.27 10.28 6.38
CA ARG A 112 13.43 9.25 7.39
C ARG A 112 13.89 9.83 8.73
N VAL A 113 13.26 9.36 9.80
CA VAL A 113 13.69 9.59 11.19
C VAL A 113 13.64 8.24 11.91
N ARG A 114 14.80 7.70 12.29
CA ARG A 114 14.91 6.38 12.95
C ARG A 114 14.29 5.26 12.09
N GLU A 115 13.25 4.57 12.56
CA GLU A 115 12.50 3.56 11.77
C GLU A 115 11.33 4.15 10.97
N TRP A 116 11.03 5.45 11.17
CA TRP A 116 9.85 6.09 10.60
C TRP A 116 10.17 6.74 9.27
N TYR A 117 9.31 6.49 8.30
CA TYR A 117 9.36 7.09 6.97
C TYR A 117 8.17 7.99 6.77
N ARG A 118 8.40 9.08 6.03
CA ARG A 118 7.37 9.99 5.54
C ARG A 118 7.49 10.07 4.03
N PHE A 119 6.38 9.83 3.32
CA PHE A 119 6.30 9.91 1.86
C PHE A 119 5.24 10.92 1.45
N SER A 120 5.55 11.73 0.45
CA SER A 120 4.63 12.69 -0.16
C SER A 120 4.85 12.76 -1.66
N CYS A 121 3.77 12.98 -2.42
CA CYS A 121 3.81 13.27 -3.85
C CYS A 121 3.13 14.61 -4.20
N GLY A 122 2.97 15.50 -3.22
CA GLY A 122 2.25 16.76 -3.38
C GLY A 122 0.84 16.68 -2.80
N ILE A 123 -0.13 17.29 -3.49
CA ILE A 123 -1.53 17.33 -3.06
C ILE A 123 -2.28 16.18 -3.72
N GLY A 124 -3.00 15.39 -2.94
CA GLY A 124 -3.73 14.25 -3.46
C GLY A 124 -4.44 13.45 -2.38
N GLU A 125 -5.09 12.37 -2.82
CA GLU A 125 -5.62 11.35 -1.95
C GLU A 125 -4.60 10.21 -1.82
N ILE A 126 -4.60 9.52 -0.68
CA ILE A 126 -3.69 8.41 -0.42
C ILE A 126 -4.53 7.24 0.06
N GLU A 127 -4.44 6.12 -0.64
CA GLU A 127 -5.18 4.91 -0.34
C GLU A 127 -4.22 3.75 -0.04
N MET A 128 -4.57 2.93 0.94
CA MET A 128 -3.82 1.72 1.23
C MET A 128 -4.45 0.55 0.47
N ILE A 129 -3.71 -0.01 -0.49
CA ILE A 129 -4.15 -1.15 -1.30
C ILE A 129 -4.04 -2.45 -0.49
N SER A 130 -2.94 -2.60 0.26
CA SER A 130 -2.63 -3.81 1.01
C SER A 130 -1.74 -3.49 2.21
N GLY A 131 -1.85 -4.31 3.26
CA GLY A 131 -1.06 -4.20 4.47
C GLY A 131 -1.87 -3.77 5.68
N SER A 132 -1.18 -3.51 6.79
CA SER A 132 -1.81 -3.04 8.02
C SER A 132 -1.82 -1.52 8.10
N HIS A 133 -2.95 -0.97 8.54
CA HIS A 133 -3.10 0.44 8.91
C HIS A 133 -2.51 0.74 10.31
N GLU A 134 -2.00 -0.27 11.02
CA GLU A 134 -1.38 -0.07 12.31
C GLU A 134 -0.15 0.85 12.22
N SER A 135 -0.08 1.84 13.12
CA SER A 135 0.97 2.85 13.17
C SER A 135 1.14 3.67 11.87
N VAL A 136 0.13 3.65 11.00
CA VAL A 136 0.08 4.49 9.80
C VAL A 136 -0.68 5.78 10.13
N SER A 137 -0.08 6.91 9.78
CA SER A 137 -0.70 8.22 9.85
C SER A 137 -0.73 8.83 8.46
N PHE A 138 -1.82 9.50 8.13
CA PHE A 138 -1.95 10.27 6.93
C PHE A 138 -2.14 11.73 7.28
N THR A 139 -1.39 12.62 6.63
CA THR A 139 -1.52 14.07 6.75
C THR A 139 -2.12 14.62 5.48
N CYS A 140 -3.05 15.58 5.62
CA CYS A 140 -3.57 16.40 4.51
C CYS A 140 -4.18 15.60 3.33
N VAL A 141 -5.07 14.65 3.64
CA VAL A 141 -5.71 13.74 2.66
C VAL A 141 -7.07 14.27 2.20
N LYS A 142 -7.18 15.50 1.66
CA LYS A 142 -8.51 16.04 1.29
C LYS A 142 -8.51 16.91 0.04
N THR A 143 -9.71 17.00 -0.53
CA THR A 143 -10.12 17.54 -1.84
C THR A 143 -9.42 18.83 -2.27
N GLN A 144 -9.47 19.15 -3.58
CA GLN A 144 -8.84 20.34 -4.17
C GLN A 144 -9.20 21.67 -3.47
N GLN A 145 -10.38 21.80 -2.85
CA GLN A 145 -10.78 23.01 -2.11
C GLN A 145 -10.16 23.08 -0.71
N GLU A 146 -9.85 21.95 -0.09
CA GLU A 146 -9.18 21.88 1.21
C GLU A 146 -7.65 21.86 1.08
N ALA A 147 -7.14 21.62 -0.12
CA ALA A 147 -5.73 21.72 -0.47
C ALA A 147 -5.13 23.13 -0.24
N GLU A 148 -5.95 24.18 -0.27
CA GLU A 148 -5.50 25.55 0.04
C GLU A 148 -5.04 25.70 1.50
N LEU A 149 -5.49 24.83 2.42
CA LEU A 149 -5.15 24.85 3.84
C LEU A 149 -3.98 23.92 4.20
N CYS A 150 -3.52 23.10 3.25
CA CYS A 150 -2.61 21.99 3.50
C CYS A 150 -1.59 21.89 2.37
N ASN A 151 -0.33 22.18 2.68
CA ASN A 151 0.72 22.27 1.66
C ASN A 151 1.08 20.92 1.00
N GLU A 152 0.81 19.78 1.65
CA GLU A 152 1.34 18.49 1.21
C GLU A 152 0.63 17.29 1.86
N ALA A 153 0.05 16.40 1.04
CA ALA A 153 -0.45 15.10 1.48
C ALA A 153 0.72 14.15 1.74
N ALA A 154 0.72 13.48 2.89
CA ALA A 154 1.79 12.54 3.20
C ALA A 154 1.30 11.35 4.00
N ILE A 155 1.95 10.20 3.78
CA ILE A 155 1.80 9.01 4.59
C ILE A 155 3.04 8.83 5.45
N ILE A 156 2.85 8.45 6.71
CA ILE A 156 3.89 8.27 7.72
C ILE A 156 3.68 6.92 8.38
N PHE A 157 4.73 6.08 8.41
CA PHE A 157 4.69 4.79 9.10
C PHE A 157 6.10 4.32 9.51
N PRO A 158 6.22 3.48 10.55
CA PRO A 158 7.45 2.79 10.87
C PRO A 158 7.64 1.59 9.94
N VAL A 159 8.88 1.31 9.56
CA VAL A 159 9.23 0.12 8.76
C VAL A 159 9.82 -0.94 9.67
N ARG A 160 9.11 -2.06 9.80
CA ARG A 160 9.46 -3.16 10.71
C ARG A 160 9.45 -4.50 10.02
N ARG A 161 10.26 -5.43 10.52
CA ARG A 161 10.32 -6.78 9.94
C ARG A 161 8.95 -7.45 10.00
N GLY A 162 8.52 -7.99 8.86
CA GLY A 162 7.20 -8.60 8.69
C GLY A 162 6.17 -7.65 8.07
N ASP A 163 6.43 -6.34 8.08
CA ASP A 163 5.56 -5.38 7.41
C ASP A 163 5.61 -5.57 5.90
N ARG A 164 4.42 -5.43 5.29
CA ARG A 164 4.20 -5.47 3.85
C ARG A 164 3.08 -4.49 3.52
N ARG A 165 3.39 -3.46 2.75
CA ARG A 165 2.42 -2.42 2.42
C ARG A 165 2.48 -2.09 0.93
N ALA A 166 1.31 -1.86 0.36
CA ALA A 166 1.14 -1.25 -0.94
C ALA A 166 0.17 -0.08 -0.78
N VAL A 167 0.59 1.09 -1.22
CA VAL A 167 -0.11 2.36 -1.05
C VAL A 167 -0.17 3.04 -2.40
N GLU A 168 -1.33 3.56 -2.76
CA GLU A 168 -1.56 4.35 -3.96
C GLU A 168 -1.71 5.82 -3.59
N PHE A 169 -1.00 6.67 -4.33
CA PHE A 169 -1.22 8.11 -4.33
C PHE A 169 -2.07 8.44 -5.56
N LEU A 170 -3.11 9.23 -5.33
CA LEU A 170 -4.07 9.64 -6.33
C LEU A 170 -3.96 11.15 -6.55
N ALA A 171 -3.84 11.54 -7.81
CA ALA A 171 -3.90 12.93 -8.22
C ALA A 171 -5.31 13.27 -8.72
N TRP A 172 -5.78 14.49 -8.44
CA TRP A 172 -7.07 14.95 -8.94
C TRP A 172 -6.97 15.41 -10.40
N SER A 173 -7.81 14.82 -11.26
CA SER A 173 -8.06 15.28 -12.63
C SER A 173 -9.48 15.83 -12.77
N LYS A 174 -9.82 16.36 -13.95
CA LYS A 174 -11.18 16.84 -14.25
C LYS A 174 -12.25 15.74 -14.22
N TRP A 175 -11.84 14.47 -14.22
CA TRP A 175 -12.74 13.31 -14.22
C TRP A 175 -12.80 12.59 -12.87
N GLY A 176 -12.01 13.02 -11.89
CA GLY A 176 -11.92 12.39 -10.57
C GLY A 176 -10.48 12.09 -10.15
N PRO A 177 -10.29 11.37 -9.04
CA PRO A 177 -8.98 10.88 -8.62
C PRO A 177 -8.45 9.86 -9.64
N GLU A 178 -7.19 10.00 -10.01
CA GLU A 178 -6.46 9.11 -10.92
C GLU A 178 -5.18 8.60 -10.24
N PRO A 179 -4.80 7.33 -10.46
CA PRO A 179 -3.52 6.81 -9.99
C PRO A 179 -2.35 7.66 -10.47
N ASP A 180 -1.54 8.11 -9.52
CA ASP A 180 -0.38 8.96 -9.77
C ASP A 180 0.92 8.21 -9.49
N SER A 181 1.02 7.58 -8.32
CA SER A 181 2.19 6.79 -7.93
C SER A 181 1.85 5.67 -6.95
N ILE A 182 2.68 4.63 -6.91
CA ILE A 182 2.56 3.49 -6.00
C ILE A 182 3.77 3.43 -5.10
N LEU A 183 3.54 3.37 -3.79
CA LEU A 183 4.53 3.06 -2.78
C LEU A 183 4.39 1.59 -2.36
N THR A 184 5.49 0.86 -2.38
CA THR A 184 5.58 -0.51 -1.90
C THR A 184 6.67 -0.65 -0.85
N GLU A 185 6.36 -1.40 0.19
CA GLU A 185 7.28 -1.82 1.24
C GLU A 185 7.20 -3.34 1.38
N GLN A 186 8.35 -4.02 1.32
CA GLN A 186 8.42 -5.45 1.53
C GLN A 186 9.77 -5.88 2.13
N PHE A 187 9.74 -6.83 3.05
CA PHE A 187 10.91 -7.63 3.42
C PHE A 187 10.92 -8.91 2.59
N LEU A 188 11.97 -9.11 1.80
CA LEU A 188 12.21 -10.40 1.14
C LEU A 188 12.87 -11.38 2.11
N GLU A 189 12.71 -12.68 1.85
CA GLU A 189 13.29 -13.73 2.67
C GLU A 189 14.82 -13.67 2.59
N GLY A 190 15.48 -13.63 3.75
CA GLY A 190 16.94 -13.51 3.86
C GLY A 190 17.46 -12.08 3.78
N ASP A 191 16.65 -11.09 3.38
CA ASP A 191 17.11 -9.72 3.29
C ASP A 191 17.23 -9.08 4.68
N PRO A 192 18.36 -8.41 4.98
CA PRO A 192 18.53 -7.71 6.25
C PRO A 192 17.64 -6.46 6.35
N TYR A 193 17.23 -5.89 5.21
CA TYR A 193 16.56 -4.60 5.09
C TYR A 193 15.32 -4.69 4.20
N PRO A 194 14.34 -3.79 4.35
CA PRO A 194 13.19 -3.70 3.47
C PRO A 194 13.60 -3.23 2.07
N MET A 195 12.92 -3.74 1.05
CA MET A 195 12.81 -3.05 -0.23
C MET A 195 11.67 -2.03 -0.12
N ILE A 196 12.01 -0.75 -0.28
CA ILE A 196 11.03 0.33 -0.36
C ILE A 196 11.18 1.05 -1.69
N SER A 197 10.08 1.15 -2.44
CA SER A 197 10.05 1.88 -3.70
C SER A 197 8.79 2.71 -3.82
N LEU A 198 8.95 3.91 -4.37
CA LEU A 198 7.87 4.78 -4.79
C LEU A 198 8.00 4.97 -6.30
N GLN A 199 7.04 4.43 -7.04
CA GLN A 199 7.02 4.43 -8.49
C GLN A 199 5.94 5.36 -9.03
N GLY A 200 6.37 6.35 -9.82
CA GLY A 200 5.45 7.18 -10.61
C GLY A 200 4.80 6.38 -11.74
N LEU A 201 3.48 6.52 -11.91
CA LEU A 201 2.71 5.89 -12.96
C LEU A 201 2.51 6.81 -14.17
N ARG A 202 2.69 8.12 -13.98
CA ARG A 202 2.57 9.11 -15.06
C ARG A 202 3.87 9.22 -15.85
N TRP A 203 3.82 8.70 -17.07
CA TRP A 203 4.85 8.91 -18.07
C TRP A 203 4.56 10.23 -18.79
N ASN A 204 5.24 11.31 -18.40
CA ASN A 204 5.25 12.53 -19.20
C ASN A 204 6.00 12.23 -20.51
N PHE A 205 5.26 11.96 -21.59
CA PHE A 205 5.77 11.95 -22.96
C PHE A 205 5.73 13.36 -23.56
#